data_AF-A0A0X1RZ71-F1
#
_entry.id   AF-A0A0X1RZ71-F1
#
_cell.length_a   1.000
_cell.length_b   1.000
_cell.length_c   1.000
_cell.angle_alpha   90.00
_cell.angle_beta   90.00
_cell.angle_gamma   90.00
#
_symmetry.space_group_name_H-M   'P 1'
#
loop_
_entity.id
_entity.type
_entity.pdbx_description
1 polymer ?
#
loop_
_entity_poly.entity_id
_entity_poly.type
_entity_poly.pdbx_seq_one_letter_code
_entity_poly.pdbx_strand_id
1 'polypeptide(L)'
;MDIQRDEKIETVLAMLEEGYTQDEIVQHYGNKNWKSIDMYFRRRGYRWKDGTFIPFDEKKEQERKEVLASVQTELTKAAKIIRSLGKEYADIMEVATKNGFESTEELGQYMMSKGYKWNQEIENYVEFTQEEEEELPTGEHTLSTFNLERNQQVDALLTYLLQNEEQLKDLLDTTNRQLPTFQLRGGNANKTLTMNTKLTALLVDYSDEYNLTQKSIIETALVEFFEKYNYKEEVNKLFLN
;
A
#
# COMPACT_ATOMS: atom_id res chain seq x y z
N MET A 1 26.42 13.95 -27.31
CA MET A 1 25.41 13.29 -28.15
C MET A 1 24.66 14.39 -28.85
N ASP A 2 24.95 14.58 -30.13
CA ASP A 2 24.39 15.64 -30.98
C ASP A 2 22.86 15.62 -30.95
N ILE A 3 22.28 16.75 -30.56
CA ILE A 3 20.86 17.03 -30.71
C ILE A 3 20.65 17.29 -32.21
N GLN A 4 20.47 16.22 -33.00
CA GLN A 4 19.89 16.38 -34.33
C GLN A 4 18.51 17.00 -34.13
N ARG A 5 18.38 18.28 -34.50
CA ARG A 5 17.08 18.95 -34.63
C ARG A 5 16.25 18.10 -35.58
N ASP A 6 15.23 17.46 -35.03
CA ASP A 6 14.40 16.57 -35.80
C ASP A 6 13.34 17.41 -36.50
N GLU A 7 13.54 17.65 -37.80
CA GLU A 7 12.65 18.49 -38.62
C GLU A 7 11.19 18.04 -38.52
N LYS A 8 10.94 16.75 -38.27
CA LYS A 8 9.59 16.18 -38.09
C LYS A 8 8.93 16.60 -36.78
N ILE A 9 9.71 16.85 -35.72
CA ILE A 9 9.19 17.34 -34.44
C ILE A 9 8.78 18.80 -34.58
N GLU A 10 9.65 19.64 -35.16
CA GLU A 10 9.40 21.07 -35.34
C GLU A 10 8.16 21.32 -36.21
N THR A 11 8.03 20.57 -37.30
CA THR A 11 6.88 20.68 -38.22
C THR A 11 5.56 20.22 -37.58
N VAL A 12 5.56 19.14 -36.80
CA VAL A 12 4.35 18.70 -36.08
C VAL A 12 3.99 19.68 -34.95
N LEU A 13 4.96 20.25 -34.24
CA LEU A 13 4.69 21.28 -33.23
C LEU A 13 4.11 22.56 -33.85
N ALA A 14 4.65 23.01 -34.98
CA ALA A 14 4.10 24.16 -35.71
C ALA A 14 2.67 23.91 -36.19
N MET A 15 2.37 22.73 -36.73
CA MET A 15 0.99 22.36 -37.10
C MET A 15 0.04 22.32 -35.90
N LEU A 16 0.51 21.88 -34.73
CA LEU A 16 -0.30 21.90 -33.51
C LEU A 16 -0.55 23.33 -33.00
N GLU A 17 0.43 24.23 -33.11
CA GLU A 17 0.26 25.65 -32.79
C GLU A 17 -0.69 26.37 -33.77
N GLU A 18 -0.66 26.00 -35.05
CA GLU A 18 -1.57 26.49 -36.09
C GLU A 18 -3.00 25.92 -35.94
N GLY A 19 -3.22 24.96 -35.03
CA GLY A 19 -4.54 24.42 -34.69
C GLY A 19 -4.97 23.22 -35.53
N TYR A 20 -4.05 22.56 -36.25
CA TYR A 20 -4.37 21.34 -37.00
C TYR A 20 -4.76 20.21 -36.06
N THR A 21 -5.72 19.42 -36.51
CA THR A 21 -6.18 18.22 -35.79
C THR A 21 -5.21 17.06 -35.97
N GLN A 22 -5.26 16.12 -35.03
CA GLN A 22 -4.41 14.92 -35.05
C GLN A 22 -4.54 14.12 -36.36
N ASP A 23 -5.74 14.06 -36.93
CA ASP A 23 -6.02 13.31 -38.15
C ASP A 23 -5.42 13.98 -39.40
N GLU A 24 -5.44 15.32 -39.45
CA GLU A 24 -4.83 16.10 -40.54
C GLU A 24 -3.30 15.95 -40.55
N ILE A 25 -2.69 15.96 -39.36
CA ILE A 25 -1.25 15.73 -39.20
C ILE A 25 -0.90 14.30 -39.62
N VAL A 26 -1.72 13.31 -39.25
CA VAL A 26 -1.52 11.90 -39.67
C VAL A 26 -1.59 11.76 -41.19
N GLN A 27 -2.55 12.43 -41.83
CA GLN A 27 -2.70 12.46 -43.28
C GLN A 27 -1.53 13.15 -43.98
N HIS A 28 -1.04 14.27 -43.44
CA HIS A 28 0.11 15.01 -43.98
C HIS A 28 1.37 14.14 -44.07
N TYR A 29 1.63 13.30 -43.06
CA TYR A 29 2.77 12.38 -43.06
C TYR A 29 2.48 11.00 -43.66
N GLY A 30 1.28 10.77 -44.21
CA GLY A 30 0.89 9.47 -44.77
C GLY A 30 0.91 8.31 -43.77
N ASN A 31 0.79 8.59 -42.46
CA ASN A 31 0.76 7.56 -41.43
C ASN A 31 -0.65 6.95 -41.33
N LYS A 32 -0.75 5.69 -40.90
CA LYS A 32 -2.07 5.07 -40.68
C LYS A 32 -2.80 5.61 -39.45
N ASN A 33 -2.05 5.88 -38.36
CA ASN A 33 -2.63 6.25 -37.07
C ASN A 33 -1.77 7.30 -36.35
N TRP A 34 -2.40 8.14 -35.53
CA TRP A 34 -1.75 9.11 -34.62
C TRP A 34 -0.70 8.47 -33.70
N LYS A 35 -0.90 7.20 -33.33
CA LYS A 35 0.01 6.41 -32.50
C LYS A 35 1.43 6.36 -33.05
N SER A 36 1.62 6.39 -34.38
CA SER A 36 2.95 6.39 -35.00
C SER A 36 3.71 7.69 -34.74
N ILE A 37 3.00 8.83 -34.74
CA ILE A 37 3.56 10.15 -34.44
C ILE A 37 3.83 10.26 -32.94
N ASP A 38 2.88 9.85 -32.09
CA ASP A 38 3.09 9.80 -30.62
C ASP A 38 4.29 8.94 -30.23
N MET A 39 4.45 7.74 -30.82
CA MET A 39 5.63 6.91 -30.58
C MET A 39 6.94 7.58 -31.02
N TYR A 40 6.92 8.32 -32.13
CA TYR A 40 8.09 9.02 -32.64
C TYR A 40 8.58 10.09 -31.67
N PHE A 41 7.64 10.84 -31.09
CA PHE A 41 7.88 11.86 -30.07
C PHE A 41 8.35 11.24 -28.75
N ARG A 42 7.72 10.15 -28.30
CA ARG A 42 8.12 9.44 -27.06
C ARG A 42 9.55 8.91 -27.11
N ARG A 43 10.00 8.40 -28.27
CA ARG A 43 11.37 7.91 -28.47
C ARG A 43 12.43 9.01 -28.40
N ARG A 44 12.01 10.27 -28.52
CA ARG A 44 12.87 11.46 -28.48
C ARG A 44 12.67 12.29 -27.22
N GLY A 45 12.02 11.70 -26.22
CA GLY A 45 11.80 12.35 -24.94
C GLY A 45 10.72 13.42 -24.96
N TYR A 46 9.66 13.24 -25.75
CA TYR A 46 8.46 14.10 -25.68
C TYR A 46 7.24 13.29 -25.22
N ARG A 47 6.32 13.95 -24.53
CA ARG A 47 5.05 13.37 -24.07
C ARG A 47 3.89 14.24 -24.54
N TRP A 48 2.80 13.59 -24.90
CA TRP A 48 1.54 14.28 -25.18
C TRP A 48 0.88 14.72 -23.87
N LYS A 49 0.59 16.02 -23.74
CA LYS A 49 -0.11 16.61 -22.59
C LYS A 49 -0.94 17.81 -23.06
N ASP A 50 -2.19 17.91 -22.60
CA ASP A 50 -3.08 19.06 -22.81
C ASP A 50 -3.19 19.54 -24.27
N GLY A 51 -3.12 18.61 -25.24
CA GLY A 51 -3.25 18.93 -26.67
C GLY A 51 -1.94 19.25 -27.40
N THR A 52 -0.77 19.12 -26.76
CA THR A 52 0.53 19.38 -27.39
C THR A 52 1.62 18.42 -26.87
N PHE A 53 2.76 18.34 -27.56
CA PHE A 53 3.92 17.59 -27.10
C PHE A 53 4.85 18.47 -26.25
N ILE A 54 5.18 18.01 -25.03
CA ILE A 54 6.10 18.69 -24.11
C ILE A 54 7.34 17.81 -23.89
N PRO A 55 8.55 18.37 -23.79
CA PRO A 55 9.74 17.62 -23.40
C PRO A 55 9.53 16.89 -22.07
N PHE A 56 9.88 15.61 -22.05
CA PHE A 56 9.86 14.75 -20.88
C PHE A 56 11.10 15.05 -20.04
N ASP A 57 10.91 15.79 -18.96
CA ASP A 57 11.92 16.03 -17.95
C ASP A 57 11.74 15.02 -16.80
N GLU A 58 12.63 14.03 -16.74
CA GLU A 58 12.61 12.98 -15.72
C GLU A 58 12.71 13.56 -14.30
N LYS A 59 13.44 14.66 -14.11
CA LYS A 59 13.60 15.29 -12.79
C LYS A 59 12.31 15.96 -12.34
N LYS A 60 11.67 16.75 -13.21
CA LYS A 60 10.38 17.38 -12.89
C LYS A 60 9.25 16.36 -12.67
N GLU A 61 9.24 15.25 -13.39
CA GLU A 61 8.23 14.21 -13.16
C GLU A 61 8.45 13.46 -11.84
N GLN A 62 9.72 13.25 -11.47
CA GLN A 62 10.08 12.68 -10.18
C GLN A 62 9.69 13.64 -9.03
N GLU A 63 10.02 14.92 -9.13
CA GLU A 63 9.58 15.96 -8.20
C GLU A 63 8.04 16.01 -8.09
N ARG A 64 7.32 15.92 -9.21
CA ARG A 64 5.85 15.87 -9.19
C ARG A 64 5.33 14.62 -8.49
N LYS A 65 5.95 13.46 -8.70
CA LYS A 65 5.58 12.21 -8.02
C LYS A 65 5.86 12.28 -6.52
N GLU A 66 6.97 12.89 -6.14
CA GLU A 66 7.33 13.10 -4.73
C GLU A 66 6.36 14.06 -4.05
N VAL A 67 5.97 15.16 -4.71
CA VAL A 67 4.92 16.07 -4.21
C VAL A 67 3.56 15.37 -4.13
N LEU A 68 3.20 14.56 -5.12
CA LEU A 68 1.95 13.78 -5.07
C LEU A 68 1.98 12.73 -3.95
N ALA A 69 3.14 12.11 -3.70
CA ALA A 69 3.34 11.17 -2.62
C ALA A 69 3.29 11.85 -1.25
N SER A 70 3.87 13.05 -1.10
CA SER A 70 3.79 13.84 0.14
C SER A 70 2.37 14.35 0.40
N VAL A 71 1.63 14.73 -0.64
CA VAL A 71 0.21 15.08 -0.51
C VAL A 71 -0.63 13.86 -0.12
N GLN A 72 -0.28 12.66 -0.62
CA GLN A 72 -0.96 11.41 -0.25
C GLN A 72 -0.70 11.05 1.23
N THR A 73 0.50 11.28 1.76
CA THR A 73 0.81 11.06 3.18
C THR A 73 0.14 12.11 4.08
N GLU A 74 0.03 13.36 3.61
CA GLU A 74 -0.71 14.44 4.29
C GLU A 74 -2.24 14.23 4.33
N LEU A 75 -2.80 13.45 3.41
CA LEU A 75 -4.23 13.11 3.39
C LEU A 75 -4.60 11.87 4.23
N THR A 76 -3.63 11.23 4.87
CA THR A 76 -3.92 10.07 5.72
C THR A 76 -4.79 10.46 6.91
N LYS A 77 -5.62 9.51 7.37
CA LYS A 77 -6.45 9.70 8.59
C LYS A 77 -5.57 10.08 9.79
N ALA A 78 -4.36 9.53 9.90
CA ALA A 78 -3.35 9.88 10.90
C ALA A 78 -2.88 11.34 10.81
N ALA A 79 -2.50 11.82 9.62
CA ALA A 79 -2.11 13.22 9.41
C ALA A 79 -3.25 14.21 9.75
N LYS A 80 -4.50 13.83 9.45
CA LYS A 80 -5.69 14.61 9.83
C LYS A 80 -5.89 14.69 11.34
N ILE A 81 -5.61 13.61 12.08
CA ILE A 81 -5.65 13.55 13.54
C ILE A 81 -4.57 14.47 14.13
N ILE A 82 -3.32 14.36 13.68
CA ILE A 82 -2.18 15.19 14.13
C ILE A 82 -2.46 16.70 13.92
N ARG A 83 -3.00 17.07 12.76
CA ARG A 83 -3.40 18.45 12.46
C ARG A 83 -4.57 18.93 13.32
N SER A 84 -5.50 18.04 13.66
CA SER A 84 -6.65 18.38 14.50
C SER A 84 -6.24 18.63 15.94
N LEU A 85 -5.27 17.84 16.45
CA LEU A 85 -4.68 17.99 17.78
C LEU A 85 -3.73 19.17 17.89
N GLY A 86 -3.08 19.59 16.80
CA GLY A 86 -2.22 20.78 16.78
C GLY A 86 -2.93 22.14 16.87
N LYS A 87 -4.25 22.16 17.09
CA LYS A 87 -5.01 23.40 17.34
C LYS A 87 -5.02 23.71 18.83
N GLU A 88 -4.93 24.99 19.20
CA GLU A 88 -5.05 25.40 20.60
C GLU A 88 -6.37 24.89 21.20
N TYR A 89 -6.27 24.20 22.36
CA TYR A 89 -7.38 23.59 23.11
C TYR A 89 -8.10 22.41 22.42
N ALA A 90 -7.40 21.59 21.63
CA ALA A 90 -8.00 20.39 21.06
C ALA A 90 -8.23 19.29 22.13
N ASP A 91 -9.49 18.84 22.28
CA ASP A 91 -9.81 17.67 23.10
C ASP A 91 -9.57 16.38 22.30
N ILE A 92 -8.71 15.51 22.82
CA ILE A 92 -8.36 14.20 22.24
C ILE A 92 -9.61 13.35 22.04
N MET A 93 -10.56 13.42 22.97
CA MET A 93 -11.80 12.66 22.91
C MET A 93 -12.69 13.14 21.75
N GLU A 94 -12.79 14.46 21.56
CA GLU A 94 -13.55 15.04 20.44
C GLU A 94 -12.90 14.69 19.08
N VAL A 95 -11.56 14.71 19.01
CA VAL A 95 -10.82 14.30 17.80
C VAL A 95 -11.03 12.80 17.50
N ALA A 96 -11.07 11.94 18.53
CA ALA A 96 -11.34 10.52 18.39
C ALA A 96 -12.74 10.27 17.81
N THR A 97 -13.78 10.83 18.44
CA THR A 97 -15.17 10.67 17.99
C THR A 97 -15.39 11.24 16.59
N LYS A 98 -14.80 12.39 16.28
CA LYS A 98 -14.91 13.03 14.97
C LYS A 98 -14.25 12.23 13.84
N ASN A 99 -13.27 11.40 14.16
CA ASN A 99 -12.62 10.50 13.21
C ASN A 99 -13.16 9.05 13.29
N GLY A 100 -14.24 8.82 14.04
CA GLY A 100 -14.95 7.54 14.09
C GLY A 100 -14.28 6.48 14.97
N PHE A 101 -13.56 6.89 16.01
CA PHE A 101 -13.06 5.99 17.05
C PHE A 101 -14.01 6.01 18.25
N GLU A 102 -14.20 4.85 18.89
CA GLU A 102 -15.07 4.68 20.05
C GLU A 102 -14.40 5.13 21.34
N SER A 103 -13.06 5.06 21.40
CA SER A 103 -12.27 5.43 22.57
C SER A 103 -10.96 6.14 22.19
N THR A 104 -10.44 6.95 23.10
CA THR A 104 -9.08 7.52 23.01
C THR A 104 -8.01 6.43 23.00
N GLU A 105 -8.29 5.28 23.60
CA GLU A 105 -7.41 4.11 23.59
C GLU A 105 -7.32 3.47 22.18
N GLU A 106 -8.45 3.37 21.48
CA GLU A 106 -8.52 2.88 20.11
C GLU A 106 -7.78 3.82 19.14
N LEU A 107 -7.95 5.14 19.34
CA LEU A 107 -7.17 6.16 18.63
C LEU A 107 -5.66 5.98 18.87
N GLY A 108 -5.25 5.71 20.11
CA GLY A 108 -3.87 5.48 20.49
C GLY A 108 -3.26 4.25 19.83
N GLN A 109 -3.98 3.12 19.84
CA GLN A 109 -3.56 1.89 19.16
C GLN A 109 -3.46 2.09 17.65
N TYR A 110 -4.43 2.80 17.07
CA TYR A 110 -4.40 3.16 15.65
C TYR A 110 -3.16 3.99 15.29
N MET A 111 -2.87 5.06 16.04
CA MET A 111 -1.71 5.91 15.79
C MET A 111 -0.39 5.16 16.01
N MET A 112 -0.33 4.29 17.01
CA MET A 112 0.82 3.42 17.26
C MET A 112 1.07 2.42 16.11
N SER A 113 0.01 1.81 15.56
CA SER A 113 0.12 0.95 14.38
C SER A 113 0.60 1.68 13.11
N LYS A 114 0.47 3.01 13.09
CA LYS A 114 0.94 3.89 12.02
C LYS A 114 2.33 4.48 12.28
N GLY A 115 3.02 4.05 13.35
CA GLY A 115 4.35 4.50 13.70
C GLY A 115 4.38 5.83 14.45
N TYR A 116 3.29 6.20 15.12
CA TYR A 116 3.21 7.42 15.91
C TYR A 116 3.04 7.14 17.40
N LYS A 117 3.77 7.87 18.25
CA LYS A 117 3.67 7.76 19.72
C LYS A 117 3.15 9.08 20.31
N TRP A 118 2.29 8.98 21.32
CA TRP A 118 1.80 10.16 22.04
C TRP A 118 2.94 10.83 22.80
N ASN A 119 3.12 12.14 22.61
CA ASN A 119 4.02 12.98 23.38
C ASN A 119 3.21 13.89 24.30
N GLN A 120 3.36 13.70 25.61
CA GLN A 120 2.65 14.47 26.64
C GLN A 120 3.08 15.94 26.70
N GLU A 121 4.31 16.27 26.29
CA GLU A 121 4.81 17.65 26.32
C GLU A 121 4.24 18.51 25.18
N ILE A 122 3.90 17.87 24.06
CA ILE A 122 3.39 18.53 22.85
C ILE A 122 1.87 18.34 22.74
N GLU A 123 1.27 17.52 23.61
CA GLU A 123 -0.12 17.07 23.55
C GLU A 123 -0.51 16.59 22.14
N ASN A 124 0.42 15.92 21.46
CA ASN A 124 0.26 15.44 20.09
C ASN A 124 1.13 14.21 19.81
N TYR A 125 0.90 13.57 18.67
CA TYR A 125 1.63 12.40 18.22
C TYR A 125 2.90 12.78 17.47
N VAL A 126 4.01 12.10 17.79
CA VAL A 126 5.30 12.23 17.11
C VAL A 126 5.65 10.93 16.38
N GLU A 127 6.33 11.06 15.24
CA GLU A 127 6.79 9.91 14.45
C GLU A 127 7.86 9.15 15.24
N PHE A 128 7.61 7.86 15.46
CA PHE A 128 8.49 6.96 16.18
C PHE A 128 9.01 5.92 15.19
N THR A 129 10.26 6.09 14.75
CA THR A 129 11.00 5.05 14.07
C THR A 129 11.58 4.12 15.14
N GLN A 130 11.29 2.83 15.06
CA GLN A 130 11.90 1.83 15.94
C GLN A 130 13.39 1.70 15.59
N GLU A 131 14.23 2.59 16.14
CA GLU A 131 15.62 2.25 16.40
C GLU A 131 15.61 1.34 17.63
N GLU A 132 16.14 0.12 17.46
CA GLU A 132 16.36 -0.84 18.54
C GLU A 132 17.25 -0.20 19.61
N GLU A 133 16.69 0.13 20.77
CA GLU A 133 17.47 0.19 22.00
C GLU A 133 16.58 -0.05 23.24
N GLU A 134 16.92 -1.19 23.87
CA GLU A 134 16.96 -1.51 25.29
C GLU A 134 15.69 -1.64 26.15
N GLU A 135 15.66 -2.78 26.85
CA GLU A 135 14.65 -3.22 27.79
C GLU A 135 14.65 -2.42 29.12
N LEU A 136 13.47 -2.46 29.77
CA LEU A 136 13.15 -2.34 31.21
C LEU A 136 12.87 -0.92 31.79
N PRO A 137 12.03 -0.80 32.85
CA PRO A 137 11.48 -1.87 33.71
C PRO A 137 9.94 -1.93 33.82
N THR A 138 9.51 -3.16 34.04
CA THR A 138 8.29 -3.67 34.68
C THR A 138 7.52 -2.68 35.55
N GLY A 139 6.34 -2.28 35.08
CA GLY A 139 5.27 -1.79 35.95
C GLY A 139 4.57 -2.97 36.60
N GLU A 140 4.67 -3.08 37.92
CA GLU A 140 3.94 -4.06 38.73
C GLU A 140 2.42 -3.89 38.54
N HIS A 141 1.83 -4.70 37.67
CA HIS A 141 0.42 -5.05 37.84
C HIS A 141 0.31 -5.98 39.04
N THR A 142 -0.17 -5.42 40.15
CA THR A 142 -0.64 -6.18 41.30
C THR A 142 -1.74 -7.14 40.83
N LEU A 143 -1.35 -8.38 40.52
CA LEU A 143 -2.29 -9.46 40.30
C LEU A 143 -3.00 -9.71 41.63
N SER A 144 -4.19 -9.12 41.73
CA SER A 144 -5.16 -9.46 42.75
C SER A 144 -5.28 -10.98 42.75
N THR A 145 -4.89 -11.59 43.86
CA THR A 145 -4.90 -13.03 44.06
C THR A 145 -6.35 -13.48 44.02
N PHE A 146 -6.83 -13.87 42.84
CA PHE A 146 -8.09 -14.57 42.70
C PHE A 146 -7.93 -15.89 43.45
N ASN A 147 -8.51 -15.95 44.64
CA ASN A 147 -8.69 -17.20 45.38
C ASN A 147 -9.74 -18.01 44.61
N LEU A 148 -9.30 -18.67 43.54
CA LEU A 148 -10.08 -19.63 42.80
C LEU A 148 -10.26 -20.82 43.73
N GLU A 149 -11.39 -20.84 44.46
CA GLU A 149 -11.96 -22.09 44.92
C GLU A 149 -11.89 -23.06 43.74
N ARG A 150 -11.18 -24.18 43.94
CA ARG A 150 -10.83 -25.15 42.90
C ARG A 150 -12.10 -25.69 42.25
N ASN A 151 -12.58 -24.98 41.24
CA ASN A 151 -13.79 -25.29 40.52
C ASN A 151 -13.44 -26.42 39.57
N GLN A 152 -13.91 -27.63 39.89
CA GLN A 152 -13.61 -28.85 39.10
C GLN A 152 -13.98 -28.68 37.61
N GLN A 153 -14.90 -27.77 37.30
CA GLN A 153 -15.26 -27.38 35.92
C GLN A 153 -14.16 -26.57 35.22
N VAL A 154 -13.45 -25.70 35.95
CA VAL A 154 -12.31 -24.93 35.41
C VAL A 154 -11.13 -25.87 35.17
N ASP A 155 -10.87 -26.82 36.07
CA ASP A 155 -9.82 -27.82 35.89
C ASP A 155 -10.11 -28.74 34.69
N ALA A 156 -11.38 -29.16 34.51
CA ALA A 156 -11.80 -29.94 33.35
C ALA A 156 -11.68 -29.13 32.04
N LEU A 157 -12.06 -27.86 32.06
CA LEU A 157 -11.93 -26.96 30.91
C LEU A 157 -10.46 -26.71 30.56
N LEU A 158 -9.61 -26.41 31.54
CA LEU A 158 -8.18 -26.20 31.34
C LEU A 158 -7.51 -27.46 30.78
N THR A 159 -7.89 -28.64 31.27
CA THR A 159 -7.40 -29.93 30.73
C THR A 159 -7.83 -30.12 29.28
N TYR A 160 -9.07 -29.79 28.94
CA TYR A 160 -9.60 -29.87 27.58
C TYR A 160 -8.91 -28.86 26.63
N LEU A 161 -8.65 -27.64 27.09
CA LEU A 161 -7.94 -26.63 26.31
C LEU A 161 -6.47 -27.03 26.09
N LEU A 162 -5.81 -27.59 27.10
CA LEU A 162 -4.43 -28.07 27.00
C LEU A 162 -4.32 -29.25 26.02
N GLN A 163 -5.30 -30.16 26.02
CA GLN A 163 -5.34 -31.28 25.06
C GLN A 163 -5.51 -30.84 23.61
N ASN A 164 -6.19 -29.72 23.38
CA ASN A 164 -6.44 -29.19 22.05
C ASN A 164 -5.52 -28.00 21.71
N GLU A 165 -4.40 -27.84 22.43
CA GLU A 165 -3.50 -26.69 22.31
C GLU A 165 -3.01 -26.49 20.87
N GLU A 166 -2.58 -27.55 20.18
CA GLU A 166 -2.11 -27.44 18.79
C GLU A 166 -3.23 -27.03 17.82
N GLN A 167 -4.44 -27.57 17.99
CA GLN A 167 -5.60 -27.23 17.15
C GLN A 167 -6.09 -25.80 17.43
N LEU A 168 -6.04 -25.37 18.69
CA LEU A 168 -6.37 -24.01 19.10
C LEU A 168 -5.34 -23.03 18.60
N LYS A 169 -4.04 -23.36 18.65
CA LYS A 169 -2.96 -22.55 18.07
C LYS A 169 -3.13 -22.41 16.55
N ASP A 170 -3.42 -23.48 15.84
CA ASP A 170 -3.65 -23.43 14.38
C ASP A 170 -4.89 -22.60 14.03
N LEU A 171 -5.98 -22.72 14.81
CA LEU A 171 -7.19 -21.88 14.66
C LEU A 171 -6.94 -20.40 14.98
N LEU A 172 -6.18 -20.11 16.03
CA LEU A 172 -5.82 -18.75 16.45
C LEU A 172 -4.83 -18.11 15.46
N ASP A 173 -3.89 -18.88 14.92
CA ASP A 173 -3.00 -18.45 13.83
C ASP A 173 -3.79 -18.18 12.55
N THR A 174 -4.89 -18.91 12.30
CA THR A 174 -5.77 -18.66 11.16
C THR A 174 -6.56 -17.36 11.31
N THR A 175 -6.85 -16.91 12.54
CA THR A 175 -7.66 -15.70 12.79
C THR A 175 -6.87 -14.40 12.66
N ASN A 176 -5.53 -14.46 12.71
CA ASN A 176 -4.64 -13.29 12.68
C ASN A 176 -3.83 -13.14 11.38
N ARG A 177 -4.13 -13.92 10.33
CA ARG A 177 -3.39 -13.80 9.06
C ARG A 177 -3.81 -12.55 8.30
N GLN A 178 -3.08 -11.47 8.54
CA GLN A 178 -2.62 -10.65 7.41
C GLN A 178 -2.02 -11.62 6.37
N LEU A 179 -2.47 -11.57 5.11
CA LEU A 179 -1.91 -12.46 4.10
C LEU A 179 -0.38 -12.32 4.10
N PRO A 180 0.37 -13.42 4.25
CA PRO A 180 1.82 -13.36 4.13
C PRO A 180 2.13 -12.82 2.73
N THR A 181 2.74 -11.64 2.72
CA THR A 181 3.13 -10.95 1.50
C THR A 181 4.48 -11.54 1.11
N PHE A 182 4.47 -12.47 0.15
CA PHE A 182 5.70 -13.15 -0.24
C PHE A 182 6.54 -12.27 -1.19
N GLN A 183 7.80 -12.02 -0.82
CA GLN A 183 8.77 -11.39 -1.72
C GLN A 183 9.43 -12.49 -2.59
N LEU A 184 8.91 -12.67 -3.80
CA LEU A 184 9.44 -13.65 -4.76
C LEU A 184 10.65 -13.08 -5.52
N ARG A 185 11.71 -13.89 -5.67
CA ARG A 185 12.90 -13.57 -6.45
C ARG A 185 12.60 -13.64 -7.95
N GLY A 186 12.73 -12.52 -8.67
CA GLY A 186 12.60 -12.51 -10.13
C GLY A 186 12.17 -11.16 -10.70
N GLY A 187 12.24 -11.03 -12.03
CA GLY A 187 11.72 -9.86 -12.74
C GLY A 187 10.20 -9.92 -12.92
N ASN A 188 9.54 -8.76 -12.99
CA ASN A 188 8.11 -8.68 -13.25
C ASN A 188 7.82 -8.97 -14.74
N ALA A 189 7.03 -10.00 -15.03
CA ALA A 189 6.52 -10.29 -16.36
C ALA A 189 5.01 -10.04 -16.42
N ASN A 190 4.56 -9.31 -17.44
CA ASN A 190 3.14 -9.05 -17.65
C ASN A 190 2.47 -10.30 -18.25
N LYS A 191 1.39 -10.76 -17.62
CA LYS A 191 0.56 -11.86 -18.13
C LYS A 191 -0.91 -11.46 -18.09
N THR A 192 -1.60 -11.60 -19.22
CA THR A 192 -3.04 -11.38 -19.30
C THR A 192 -3.79 -12.65 -18.92
N LEU A 193 -4.67 -12.58 -17.94
CA LEU A 193 -5.53 -13.68 -17.50
C LEU A 193 -7.00 -13.27 -17.57
N THR A 194 -7.82 -14.07 -18.25
CA THR A 194 -9.27 -13.89 -18.22
C THR A 194 -9.84 -14.50 -16.94
N MET A 195 -10.57 -13.71 -16.15
CA MET A 195 -11.17 -14.14 -14.89
C MET A 195 -12.68 -13.90 -14.88
N ASN A 196 -13.39 -14.58 -13.99
CA ASN A 196 -14.81 -14.31 -13.78
C ASN A 196 -15.01 -12.90 -13.21
N THR A 197 -15.93 -12.12 -13.77
CA THR A 197 -16.21 -10.74 -13.36
C THR A 197 -16.51 -10.60 -11.87
N LYS A 198 -17.19 -11.57 -11.26
CA LYS A 198 -17.49 -11.56 -9.81
C LYS A 198 -16.22 -11.76 -8.96
N LEU A 199 -15.32 -12.64 -9.41
CA LEU A 199 -14.05 -12.89 -8.73
C LEU A 199 -13.15 -11.67 -8.85
N THR A 200 -13.13 -11.02 -10.02
CA THR A 200 -12.40 -9.76 -10.20
C THR A 200 -12.92 -8.66 -9.28
N ALA A 201 -14.23 -8.53 -9.09
CA ALA A 201 -14.80 -7.57 -8.15
C ALA A 201 -14.35 -7.86 -6.70
N LEU A 202 -14.48 -9.11 -6.25
CA LEU A 202 -14.03 -9.52 -4.91
C LEU A 202 -12.53 -9.27 -4.69
N LEU A 203 -11.71 -9.49 -5.71
CA LEU A 203 -10.27 -9.25 -5.64
C LEU A 203 -9.95 -7.76 -5.49
N VAL A 204 -10.73 -6.87 -6.13
CA VAL A 204 -10.60 -5.42 -5.96
C VAL A 204 -11.05 -5.01 -4.56
N ASP A 205 -12.22 -5.47 -4.12
CA ASP A 205 -12.76 -5.16 -2.79
C ASP A 205 -11.78 -5.57 -1.68
N TYR A 206 -11.21 -6.77 -1.79
CA TYR A 206 -10.23 -7.30 -0.85
C TYR A 206 -8.89 -6.54 -0.91
N SER A 207 -8.47 -6.12 -2.11
CA SER A 207 -7.26 -5.29 -2.30
C SER A 207 -7.39 -3.94 -1.59
N ASP A 208 -8.58 -3.33 -1.65
CA ASP A 208 -8.87 -2.04 -1.02
C ASP A 208 -9.00 -2.16 0.50
N GLU A 209 -9.65 -3.22 1.01
CA GLU A 209 -9.87 -3.44 2.44
C GLU A 209 -8.56 -3.69 3.20
N TYR A 210 -7.67 -4.50 2.62
CA TYR A 210 -6.42 -4.90 3.27
C TYR A 210 -5.19 -4.10 2.82
N ASN A 211 -5.37 -3.11 1.93
CA ASN A 211 -4.29 -2.31 1.35
C ASN A 211 -3.16 -3.19 0.75
N LEU A 212 -3.55 -4.30 0.12
CA LEU A 212 -2.64 -5.23 -0.53
C LEU A 212 -2.71 -5.02 -2.03
N THR A 213 -1.59 -5.23 -2.73
CA THR A 213 -1.62 -5.20 -4.19
C THR A 213 -2.31 -6.45 -4.73
N GLN A 214 -3.17 -6.28 -5.74
CA GLN A 214 -3.78 -7.38 -6.50
C GLN A 214 -2.74 -8.42 -6.96
N LYS A 215 -1.55 -7.94 -7.35
CA LYS A 215 -0.40 -8.78 -7.67
C LYS A 215 -0.02 -9.70 -6.51
N SER A 216 0.20 -9.14 -5.31
CA SER A 216 0.57 -9.92 -4.14
C SER A 216 -0.48 -10.94 -3.75
N ILE A 217 -1.77 -10.59 -3.84
CA ILE A 217 -2.87 -11.52 -3.54
C ILE A 217 -2.80 -12.74 -4.47
N ILE A 218 -2.61 -12.49 -5.77
CA ILE A 218 -2.52 -13.55 -6.78
C ILE A 218 -1.24 -14.38 -6.59
N GLU A 219 -0.10 -13.75 -6.31
CA GLU A 219 1.16 -14.45 -6.08
C GLU A 219 1.09 -15.34 -4.85
N THR A 220 0.55 -14.84 -3.73
CA THR A 220 0.33 -15.63 -2.51
C THR A 220 -0.62 -16.80 -2.77
N ALA A 221 -1.73 -16.57 -3.49
CA ALA A 221 -2.65 -17.65 -3.85
C ALA A 221 -2.00 -18.73 -4.74
N LEU A 222 -1.11 -18.32 -5.66
CA LEU A 222 -0.36 -19.24 -6.50
C LEU A 222 0.70 -20.02 -5.72
N VAL A 223 1.39 -19.37 -4.79
CA VAL A 223 2.32 -20.01 -3.85
C VAL A 223 1.62 -21.09 -3.05
N GLU A 224 0.50 -20.76 -2.39
CA GLU A 224 -0.29 -21.73 -1.64
C GLU A 224 -0.81 -22.88 -2.53
N PHE A 225 -1.24 -22.56 -3.75
CA PHE A 225 -1.65 -23.57 -4.71
C PHE A 225 -0.49 -24.53 -5.01
N PHE A 226 0.68 -24.02 -5.38
CA PHE A 226 1.83 -24.85 -5.68
C PHE A 226 2.32 -25.68 -4.48
N GLU A 227 2.24 -25.14 -3.27
CA GLU A 227 2.54 -25.90 -2.06
C GLU A 227 1.57 -27.06 -1.82
N LYS A 228 0.28 -26.86 -2.07
CA LYS A 228 -0.75 -27.91 -1.94
C LYS A 228 -0.59 -29.01 -2.99
N TYR A 229 -0.05 -28.69 -4.17
CA TYR A 229 0.06 -29.63 -5.31
C TYR A 229 1.50 -30.11 -5.58
N ASN A 230 2.26 -30.43 -4.52
CA ASN A 230 3.59 -31.07 -4.60
C ASN A 230 4.71 -30.24 -5.31
N TYR A 231 4.58 -28.92 -5.40
CA TYR A 231 5.62 -28.02 -5.92
C TYR A 231 6.40 -27.28 -4.83
N LYS A 232 6.32 -27.75 -3.57
CA LYS A 232 6.94 -27.11 -2.40
C LYS A 232 8.44 -26.84 -2.57
N GLU A 233 9.20 -27.78 -3.11
CA GLU A 233 10.65 -27.63 -3.29
C GLU A 233 11.03 -26.52 -4.28
N GLU A 234 10.25 -26.33 -5.34
CA GLU A 234 10.49 -25.28 -6.33
C GLU A 234 10.05 -23.91 -5.82
N VAL A 235 8.94 -23.85 -5.09
CA VAL A 235 8.45 -22.62 -4.44
C VAL A 235 9.45 -22.13 -3.39
N ASN A 236 10.02 -23.03 -2.59
CA ASN A 236 11.02 -22.67 -1.58
C ASN A 236 12.32 -22.06 -2.19
N LYS A 237 12.65 -22.38 -3.45
CA LYS A 237 13.78 -21.77 -4.16
C LYS A 237 13.50 -20.34 -4.63
N LEU A 238 12.24 -19.92 -4.66
CA LEU A 238 11.81 -18.59 -5.11
C LEU A 238 11.83 -17.54 -3.99
N PHE A 239 11.82 -17.95 -2.72
CA PHE A 239 11.94 -17.02 -1.59
C PHE A 239 13.39 -16.54 -1.44
N LEU A 240 13.59 -15.26 -1.11
CA LEU A 240 14.88 -14.79 -0.60
C LEU A 240 15.07 -15.32 0.82
N ASN A 241 16.18 -16.01 1.08
CA ASN A 241 16.73 -16.15 2.43
C ASN A 241 17.34 -14.81 2.87
#